data_AF-L8FLQ3-F1
#
_entry.id   AF-L8FLQ3-F1
#
_cell.length_a   1.000
_cell.length_b   1.000
_cell.length_c   1.000
_cell.angle_alpha   90.00
_cell.angle_beta   90.00
_cell.angle_gamma   90.00
#
_symmetry.space_group_name_H-M   'P 1'
#
loop_
_entity.id
_entity.type
_entity.pdbx_description
1 polymer ?
#
loop_
_entity_poly.entity_id
_entity_poly.type
_entity_poly.pdbx_seq_one_letter_code
_entity_poly.pdbx_strand_id
1 'polypeptide(L)'
;MKERLEKEQLERERLERERLEKERLERERLERERLGRERLEKERLERERLERERLERERLERERLEREIDINLIRWEDGTWKYLAPLAVDPENPSNIERLVNDYMMEGIRAFNTYLRMMSPAECFQVVINNRTHTILLITEDELAIDDRMHESAANLHAEATKRVIGLKRKATEDLSHTYHARKMVVCTDGNELP
;
A
#
# COMPACT_ATOMS: atom_id res chain seq x y z
N MET A 1 -85.86 -7.85 -29.91
CA MET A 1 -85.24 -8.51 -28.74
C MET A 1 -83.83 -9.02 -29.06
N LYS A 2 -83.59 -9.67 -30.22
CA LYS A 2 -82.24 -10.10 -30.68
C LYS A 2 -81.22 -8.95 -30.83
N GLU A 3 -81.57 -7.83 -31.46
CA GLU A 3 -80.65 -6.69 -31.66
C GLU A 3 -80.14 -6.03 -30.35
N ARG A 4 -80.95 -6.04 -29.29
CA ARG A 4 -80.51 -5.53 -27.97
C ARG A 4 -79.50 -6.47 -27.33
N LEU A 5 -79.67 -7.78 -27.52
CA LEU A 5 -78.79 -8.81 -26.96
C LEU A 5 -77.41 -8.81 -27.66
N GLU A 6 -77.39 -8.64 -28.99
CA GLU A 6 -76.14 -8.57 -29.77
C GLU A 6 -75.31 -7.32 -29.46
N LYS A 7 -75.96 -6.15 -29.29
CA LYS A 7 -75.27 -4.93 -28.84
C LYS A 7 -74.67 -5.08 -27.43
N GLU A 8 -75.40 -5.73 -26.52
CA GLU A 8 -74.94 -5.94 -25.15
C GLU A 8 -73.77 -6.93 -25.08
N GLN A 9 -73.76 -7.96 -25.93
CA GLN A 9 -72.61 -8.86 -26.07
C GLN A 9 -71.37 -8.16 -26.64
N LEU A 10 -71.55 -7.33 -27.68
CA LEU A 10 -70.46 -6.59 -28.29
C LEU A 10 -69.84 -5.55 -27.33
N GLU A 11 -70.66 -4.87 -26.52
CA GLU A 11 -70.16 -3.96 -25.48
C GLU A 11 -69.38 -4.70 -24.38
N ARG A 12 -69.87 -5.86 -23.91
CA ARG A 12 -69.14 -6.68 -22.94
C ARG A 12 -67.80 -7.15 -23.48
N GLU A 13 -67.76 -7.59 -24.74
CA GLU A 13 -66.53 -8.06 -25.39
C GLU A 13 -65.51 -6.92 -25.56
N ARG A 14 -65.96 -5.70 -25.89
CA ARG A 14 -65.09 -4.51 -25.94
C ARG A 14 -64.55 -4.15 -24.57
N LEU A 15 -65.39 -4.18 -23.53
CA LEU A 15 -64.97 -3.88 -22.16
C LEU A 15 -63.96 -4.91 -21.63
N GLU A 16 -64.13 -6.17 -21.98
CA GLU A 16 -63.22 -7.26 -21.60
C GLU A 16 -61.86 -7.14 -22.31
N ARG A 17 -61.85 -6.81 -23.61
CA ARG A 17 -60.61 -6.52 -24.34
C ARG A 17 -59.88 -5.31 -23.77
N GLU A 18 -60.59 -4.23 -23.42
CA GLU A 18 -59.98 -3.03 -22.83
C GLU A 18 -59.37 -3.32 -21.44
N ARG A 19 -60.02 -4.17 -20.64
CA ARG A 19 -59.48 -4.63 -19.34
C ARG A 19 -58.21 -5.45 -19.51
N LEU A 20 -58.20 -6.41 -20.44
CA LEU A 20 -57.03 -7.24 -20.75
C LEU A 20 -55.86 -6.38 -21.26
N GLU A 21 -56.13 -5.37 -22.09
CA GLU A 21 -55.10 -4.47 -22.61
C GLU A 21 -54.50 -3.58 -21.52
N LYS A 22 -55.34 -3.02 -20.64
CA LYS A 22 -54.88 -2.28 -19.45
C LYS A 22 -54.02 -3.14 -18.52
N GLU A 23 -54.43 -4.38 -18.27
CA GLU A 23 -53.68 -5.31 -17.43
C GLU A 23 -52.32 -5.68 -18.05
N ARG A 24 -52.25 -5.86 -19.38
CA ARG A 24 -50.97 -6.10 -20.09
C ARG A 24 -50.03 -4.90 -19.98
N LEU A 25 -50.54 -3.69 -20.20
CA LEU A 25 -49.76 -2.44 -20.09
C LEU A 25 -49.25 -2.21 -18.66
N GLU A 26 -50.05 -2.54 -17.66
CA GLU A 26 -49.65 -2.42 -16.25
C GLU A 26 -48.57 -3.44 -15.87
N ARG A 27 -48.71 -4.70 -16.31
CA ARG A 27 -47.66 -5.72 -16.13
C ARG A 27 -46.35 -5.32 -16.81
N GLU A 28 -46.41 -4.81 -18.04
CA GLU A 28 -45.22 -4.38 -18.77
C GLU A 28 -44.52 -3.18 -18.09
N ARG A 29 -45.30 -2.23 -17.55
CA ARG A 29 -44.76 -1.12 -16.75
C ARG A 29 -44.04 -1.63 -15.50
N LEU A 30 -44.68 -2.53 -14.75
CA LEU A 30 -44.11 -3.10 -13.54
C LEU A 30 -42.83 -3.89 -13.82
N GLU A 31 -42.76 -4.62 -14.93
CA GLU A 31 -41.58 -5.39 -15.34
C GLU A 31 -40.41 -4.46 -15.74
N ARG A 32 -40.69 -3.40 -16.51
CA ARG A 32 -39.68 -2.38 -16.85
C ARG A 32 -39.15 -1.68 -15.60
N GLU A 33 -40.02 -1.38 -14.64
CA GLU A 33 -39.62 -0.75 -13.38
C GLU A 33 -38.74 -1.68 -12.52
N ARG A 34 -39.09 -2.97 -12.44
CA ARG A 34 -38.29 -4.00 -11.76
C ARG A 34 -36.90 -4.13 -12.38
N LEU A 35 -36.83 -4.25 -13.71
CA LEU A 35 -35.56 -4.32 -14.45
C LEU A 35 -34.73 -3.05 -14.27
N GLY A 36 -35.35 -1.87 -14.23
CA GLY A 36 -34.67 -0.60 -13.98
C GLY A 36 -34.06 -0.54 -12.57
N ARG A 37 -34.81 -0.96 -11.55
CA ARG A 37 -34.33 -1.04 -10.16
C ARG A 37 -33.20 -2.05 -10.01
N GLU A 38 -33.32 -3.23 -10.61
CA GLU A 38 -32.29 -4.29 -10.53
C GLU A 38 -30.97 -3.85 -11.19
N ARG A 39 -31.03 -3.14 -12.33
CA ARG A 39 -29.84 -2.58 -12.98
C ARG A 39 -29.15 -1.54 -12.11
N LEU A 40 -29.91 -0.61 -11.52
CA LEU A 40 -29.38 0.39 -10.60
C LEU A 40 -28.74 -0.25 -9.36
N GLU A 41 -29.35 -1.30 -8.82
CA GLU A 41 -28.83 -2.02 -7.65
C GLU A 41 -27.54 -2.78 -7.98
N LYS A 42 -27.49 -3.46 -9.13
CA LYS A 42 -26.25 -4.10 -9.64
C LYS A 42 -25.13 -3.09 -9.84
N GLU A 43 -25.43 -1.94 -10.45
CA GLU A 43 -24.42 -0.88 -10.67
C GLU A 43 -23.91 -0.30 -9.35
N ARG A 44 -24.79 -0.11 -8.35
CA ARG A 44 -24.39 0.32 -7.00
C ARG A 44 -23.48 -0.69 -6.31
N LEU A 45 -23.85 -1.97 -6.35
CA LEU A 45 -23.04 -3.06 -5.79
C LEU A 45 -21.67 -3.16 -6.47
N GLU A 46 -21.60 -3.00 -7.79
CA GLU A 46 -20.35 -3.04 -8.54
C GLU A 46 -19.44 -1.86 -8.19
N ARG A 47 -20.00 -0.64 -8.11
CA ARG A 47 -19.25 0.54 -7.64
C ARG A 47 -18.73 0.36 -6.22
N GLU A 48 -19.55 -0.17 -5.32
CA GLU A 48 -19.14 -0.41 -3.92
C GLU A 48 -18.02 -1.47 -3.83
N ARG A 49 -18.07 -2.53 -4.66
CA ARG A 49 -17.00 -3.53 -4.71
C ARG A 49 -15.68 -2.93 -5.21
N LEU A 50 -15.73 -2.14 -6.28
CA LEU A 50 -14.54 -1.46 -6.83
C LEU A 50 -13.96 -0.46 -5.83
N GLU A 51 -14.80 0.25 -5.08
CA GLU A 51 -14.35 1.20 -4.05
C GLU A 51 -13.70 0.47 -2.87
N ARG A 52 -14.30 -0.63 -2.39
CA ARG A 52 -13.69 -1.48 -1.36
C ARG A 52 -12.35 -2.05 -1.80
N GLU A 53 -12.25 -2.54 -3.04
CA GLU A 53 -11.00 -3.08 -3.58
C GLU A 53 -9.90 -2.00 -3.69
N ARG A 54 -10.27 -0.78 -4.11
CA ARG A 54 -9.34 0.36 -4.11
C ARG A 54 -8.85 0.72 -2.72
N LEU A 55 -9.75 0.82 -1.75
CA LEU A 55 -9.40 1.09 -0.35
C LEU A 55 -8.52 0.00 0.25
N GLU A 56 -8.76 -1.27 -0.10
CA GLU A 56 -7.94 -2.39 0.35
C GLU A 56 -6.54 -2.35 -0.26
N ARG A 57 -6.41 -2.07 -1.57
CA ARG A 57 -5.12 -1.84 -2.21
C ARG A 57 -4.36 -0.67 -1.61
N GLU A 58 -5.03 0.46 -1.38
CA GLU A 58 -4.39 1.63 -0.78
C GLU A 58 -3.94 1.35 0.66
N ARG A 59 -4.71 0.57 1.44
CA ARG A 59 -4.30 0.12 2.77
C ARG A 59 -3.07 -0.78 2.72
N LEU A 60 -3.04 -1.75 1.80
CA LEU A 60 -1.90 -2.64 1.61
C LEU A 60 -0.66 -1.88 1.13
N GLU A 61 -0.80 -0.89 0.25
CA GLU A 61 0.31 -0.02 -0.18
C GLU A 61 0.84 0.85 0.97
N ARG A 62 -0.05 1.42 1.79
CA ARG A 62 0.37 2.16 3.00
C ARG A 62 1.08 1.25 3.99
N GLU A 63 0.55 0.05 4.24
CA GLU A 63 1.17 -0.92 5.15
C GLU A 63 2.52 -1.41 4.62
N ARG A 64 2.69 -1.52 3.30
CA ARG A 64 3.99 -1.81 2.66
C ARG A 64 4.96 -0.65 2.82
N LEU A 65 4.55 0.59 2.57
CA LEU A 65 5.38 1.77 2.80
C LEU A 65 5.82 1.89 4.28
N GLU A 66 4.94 1.55 5.21
CA GLU A 66 5.28 1.53 6.65
C GLU A 66 6.33 0.44 7.00
N ARG A 67 6.50 -0.56 6.14
CA ARG A 67 7.47 -1.65 6.30
C ARG A 67 8.74 -1.47 5.48
N GLU A 68 8.77 -0.53 4.53
CA GLU A 68 9.98 -0.25 3.76
C GLU A 68 11.11 0.20 4.68
N ILE A 69 12.31 -0.29 4.38
CA ILE A 69 13.52 0.05 5.12
C ILE A 69 14.36 0.98 4.25
N ASP A 70 14.57 2.20 4.74
CA ASP A 70 15.50 3.15 4.13
C ASP A 70 16.94 2.73 4.40
N ILE A 71 17.67 2.43 3.33
CA ILE A 71 19.10 2.13 3.36
C ILE A 71 19.89 3.34 2.88
N ASN A 72 20.81 3.82 3.72
CA ASN A 72 21.71 4.90 3.38
C ASN A 72 22.86 4.38 2.52
N LEU A 73 23.11 5.06 1.40
CA LEU A 73 24.25 4.81 0.54
C LEU A 73 25.24 5.94 0.76
N ILE A 74 26.48 5.60 1.11
CA ILE A 74 27.52 6.58 1.39
C ILE A 74 28.75 6.23 0.56
N ARG A 75 29.17 7.14 -0.30
CA ARG A 75 30.33 6.96 -1.16
C ARG A 75 31.56 7.63 -0.58
N TRP A 76 32.71 6.98 -0.68
CA TRP A 76 33.99 7.61 -0.41
C TRP A 76 34.45 8.38 -1.64
N GLU A 77 34.77 9.66 -1.45
CA GLU A 77 35.32 10.54 -2.49
C GLU A 77 36.32 11.52 -1.84
N ASP A 78 37.54 11.58 -2.38
CA ASP A 78 38.58 12.57 -2.02
C ASP A 78 38.85 12.66 -0.50
N GLY A 79 38.84 11.52 0.21
CA GLY A 79 39.08 11.51 1.65
C GLY A 79 37.88 11.90 2.52
N THR A 80 36.68 11.95 1.94
CA THR A 80 35.43 12.29 2.63
C THR A 80 34.29 11.35 2.26
N TRP A 81 33.36 11.15 3.19
CA TRP A 81 32.13 10.39 2.95
C TRP A 81 31.02 11.30 2.42
N LYS A 82 30.46 10.95 1.27
CA LYS A 82 29.34 11.63 0.60
C LYS A 82 28.08 10.79 0.69
N TYR A 83 27.02 11.37 1.26
CA TYR A 83 25.71 10.74 1.28
C TYR A 83 25.07 10.82 -0.11
N LEU A 84 24.63 9.67 -0.62
CA LEU A 84 23.80 9.58 -1.80
C LEU A 84 22.32 9.53 -1.41
N ALA A 85 21.44 9.47 -2.42
CA ALA A 85 20.02 9.26 -2.20
C ALA A 85 19.80 7.92 -1.47
N PRO A 86 19.04 7.89 -0.37
CA PRO A 86 18.71 6.65 0.31
C PRO A 86 17.87 5.76 -0.59
N LEU A 87 18.05 4.45 -0.45
CA LEU A 87 17.28 3.43 -1.16
C LEU A 87 16.21 2.88 -0.24
N ALA A 88 14.93 3.06 -0.61
CA ALA A 88 13.83 2.37 0.05
C ALA A 88 13.82 0.90 -0.42
N VAL A 89 13.83 -0.04 0.53
CA VAL A 89 13.87 -1.49 0.26
C VAL A 89 12.71 -2.17 0.96
N ASP A 90 11.94 -2.94 0.18
CA ASP A 90 10.94 -3.86 0.72
C ASP A 90 11.64 -5.09 1.34
N PRO A 91 11.49 -5.35 2.65
CA PRO A 91 12.09 -6.52 3.29
C PRO A 91 11.60 -7.86 2.73
N GLU A 92 10.40 -7.91 2.16
CA GLU A 92 9.85 -9.11 1.52
C GLU A 92 10.49 -9.35 0.14
N ASN A 93 11.01 -8.30 -0.49
CA ASN A 93 11.63 -8.38 -1.81
C ASN A 93 12.82 -7.42 -1.99
N PRO A 94 14.02 -7.79 -1.52
CA PRO A 94 15.23 -6.96 -1.62
C PRO A 94 15.91 -7.04 -3.00
N SER A 95 15.17 -7.30 -4.09
CA SER A 95 15.78 -7.40 -5.42
C SER A 95 16.38 -6.07 -5.93
N ASN A 96 15.85 -4.94 -5.45
CA ASN A 96 16.32 -3.61 -5.86
C ASN A 96 17.72 -3.28 -5.34
N ILE A 97 18.04 -3.64 -4.10
CA ILE A 97 19.37 -3.45 -3.51
C ILE A 97 20.41 -4.35 -4.20
N GLU A 98 20.05 -5.59 -4.54
CA GLU A 98 20.93 -6.48 -5.29
C GLU A 98 21.26 -5.90 -6.67
N ARG A 99 20.25 -5.40 -7.41
CA ARG A 99 20.45 -4.73 -8.70
C ARG A 99 21.35 -3.51 -8.58
N LEU A 100 21.05 -2.64 -7.63
CA LEU A 100 21.84 -1.42 -7.38
C LEU A 100 23.32 -1.76 -7.12
N VAL A 101 23.59 -2.73 -6.27
CA VAL A 101 24.96 -3.13 -5.95
C VAL A 101 25.64 -3.73 -7.17
N ASN A 102 24.95 -4.52 -7.98
CA ASN A 102 25.48 -5.03 -9.25
C ASN A 102 25.81 -3.89 -10.23
N ASP A 103 24.94 -2.89 -10.37
CA ASP A 103 25.18 -1.72 -11.23
C ASP A 103 26.46 -0.99 -10.80
N TYR A 104 26.63 -0.73 -9.50
CA TYR A 104 27.87 -0.14 -8.97
C TYR A 104 29.09 -1.04 -9.18
N MET A 105 28.97 -2.36 -9.04
CA MET A 105 30.08 -3.28 -9.30
C MET A 105 30.54 -3.24 -10.76
N MET A 106 29.63 -3.05 -11.71
CA MET A 106 29.95 -2.87 -13.12
C MET A 106 30.68 -1.54 -13.40
N GLU A 107 30.44 -0.52 -12.56
CA GLU A 107 31.13 0.77 -12.59
C GLU A 107 32.49 0.76 -11.85
N GLY A 108 32.93 -0.39 -11.31
CA GLY A 108 34.17 -0.49 -10.55
C GLY A 108 34.05 0.02 -9.10
N ILE A 109 32.84 0.01 -8.54
CA ILE A 109 32.55 0.38 -7.15
C ILE A 109 32.21 -0.88 -6.36
N ARG A 110 32.77 -1.02 -5.16
CA ARG A 110 32.53 -2.15 -4.26
C ARG A 110 31.70 -1.71 -3.06
N ALA A 111 30.80 -2.59 -2.64
CA ALA A 111 29.93 -2.38 -1.48
C ALA A 111 30.54 -2.98 -0.21
N PHE A 112 30.56 -2.18 0.85
CA PHE A 112 31.09 -2.52 2.15
C PHE A 112 30.07 -2.24 3.24
N ASN A 113 30.13 -3.01 4.32
CA ASN A 113 29.40 -2.65 5.53
C ASN A 113 30.16 -1.56 6.32
N THR A 114 29.55 -1.11 7.42
CA THR A 114 30.15 -0.10 8.31
C THR A 114 31.39 -0.57 9.07
N TYR A 115 31.73 -1.86 9.00
CA TYR A 115 32.99 -2.44 9.48
C TYR A 115 34.01 -2.63 8.36
N LEU A 116 33.79 -2.01 7.19
CA LEU A 116 34.65 -2.13 6.00
C LEU A 116 34.87 -3.57 5.54
N ARG A 117 33.90 -4.46 5.82
CA ARG A 117 33.87 -5.79 5.21
C ARG A 117 33.12 -5.71 3.89
N MET A 118 33.78 -6.19 2.83
CA MET A 118 33.19 -6.30 1.50
C MET A 118 31.97 -7.21 1.54
N MET A 119 30.92 -6.83 0.82
CA MET A 119 29.67 -7.58 0.73
C MET A 119 29.43 -8.01 -0.72
N SER A 120 28.90 -9.21 -0.90
CA SER A 120 28.37 -9.65 -2.19
C SER A 120 26.98 -9.02 -2.43
N PRO A 121 26.55 -8.82 -3.69
CA PRO A 121 25.24 -8.24 -3.99
C PRO A 121 24.08 -9.00 -3.33
N ALA A 122 24.17 -10.33 -3.30
CA ALA A 122 23.15 -11.21 -2.71
C ALA A 122 23.06 -11.11 -1.17
N GLU A 123 24.16 -10.79 -0.49
CA GLU A 123 24.22 -10.75 0.98
C GLU A 123 24.07 -9.33 1.54
N CYS A 124 24.21 -8.29 0.70
CA CYS A 124 24.16 -6.88 1.08
C CYS A 124 22.97 -6.56 1.99
N PHE A 125 21.76 -6.96 1.60
CA PHE A 125 20.56 -6.70 2.39
C PHE A 125 20.66 -7.29 3.80
N GLN A 126 20.95 -8.59 3.89
CA GLN A 126 20.99 -9.29 5.18
C GLN A 126 22.07 -8.73 6.11
N VAL A 127 23.25 -8.43 5.58
CA VAL A 127 24.36 -7.87 6.37
C VAL A 127 24.01 -6.49 6.91
N VAL A 128 23.41 -5.63 6.08
CA VAL A 128 23.05 -4.26 6.44
C VAL A 128 21.95 -4.20 7.51
N ILE A 129 20.97 -5.10 7.42
CA ILE A 129 19.91 -5.25 8.44
C ILE A 129 20.48 -5.81 9.75
N ASN A 130 21.30 -6.86 9.68
CA ASN A 130 21.87 -7.51 10.87
C ASN A 130 22.81 -6.58 11.65
N ASN A 131 23.55 -5.72 10.94
CA ASN A 131 24.42 -4.72 11.56
C ASN A 131 23.64 -3.57 12.22
N ARG A 132 22.32 -3.48 12.04
CA ARG A 132 21.45 -2.42 12.58
C ARG A 132 21.89 -1.00 12.23
N THR A 133 22.61 -0.83 11.14
CA THR A 133 23.02 0.49 10.64
C THR A 133 22.18 0.96 9.47
N HIS A 134 21.63 0.03 8.68
CA HIS A 134 20.93 0.36 7.42
C HIS A 134 21.80 1.26 6.52
N THR A 135 23.09 0.95 6.42
CA THR A 135 24.09 1.75 5.71
C THR A 135 24.99 0.84 4.88
N ILE A 136 25.14 1.19 3.60
CA ILE A 136 26.13 0.63 2.68
C ILE A 136 27.17 1.70 2.40
N LEU A 137 28.44 1.32 2.54
CA LEU A 137 29.57 2.12 2.14
C LEU A 137 29.98 1.71 0.72
N LEU A 138 30.16 2.67 -0.17
CA LEU A 138 30.55 2.49 -1.56
C LEU A 138 31.96 3.05 -1.73
N ILE A 139 32.89 2.19 -2.13
CA ILE A 139 34.30 2.55 -2.31
C ILE A 139 34.70 2.12 -3.71
N THR A 140 35.32 3.02 -4.47
CA THR A 140 35.81 2.71 -5.82
C THR A 140 37.03 1.78 -5.73
N GLU A 141 37.23 0.93 -6.74
CA GLU A 141 38.31 -0.06 -6.74
C GLU A 141 39.71 0.57 -6.67
N ASP A 142 39.88 1.78 -7.20
CA ASP A 142 41.11 2.56 -7.18
C ASP A 142 41.43 3.15 -5.79
N GLU A 143 40.43 3.34 -4.94
CA GLU A 143 40.58 3.88 -3.58
C GLU A 143 40.54 2.78 -2.49
N LEU A 144 40.67 1.50 -2.87
CA LEU A 144 40.69 0.36 -1.93
C LEU A 144 41.90 0.31 -0.99
N ALA A 145 42.81 1.29 -1.05
CA ALA A 145 43.86 1.47 -0.06
C ALA A 145 43.25 1.99 1.25
N ILE A 146 42.59 1.09 2.00
CA ILE A 146 41.95 1.42 3.27
C ILE A 146 43.02 1.88 4.25
N ASP A 147 43.05 3.17 4.56
CA ASP A 147 43.95 3.78 5.54
C ASP A 147 43.31 3.83 6.94
N ASP A 148 44.12 4.16 7.96
CA ASP A 148 43.64 4.27 9.35
C ASP A 148 42.57 5.37 9.49
N ARG A 149 42.66 6.42 8.67
CA ARG A 149 41.71 7.54 8.66
C ARG A 149 40.34 7.10 8.16
N MET A 150 40.28 6.28 7.11
CA MET A 150 39.05 5.70 6.58
C MET A 150 38.43 4.76 7.62
N HIS A 151 39.22 3.94 8.30
CA HIS A 151 38.73 3.08 9.38
C HIS A 151 38.10 3.88 10.52
N GLU A 152 38.79 4.91 11.01
CA GLU A 152 38.27 5.77 12.08
C GLU A 152 36.98 6.50 11.63
N SER A 153 36.96 6.99 10.40
CA SER A 153 35.80 7.66 9.83
C SER A 153 34.60 6.72 9.64
N ALA A 154 34.83 5.49 9.16
CA ALA A 154 33.80 4.46 9.04
C ALA A 154 33.25 4.01 10.41
N ALA A 155 34.10 3.93 11.43
CA ALA A 155 33.67 3.65 12.80
C ALA A 155 32.77 4.76 13.36
N ASN A 156 33.06 6.02 13.06
CA ASN A 156 32.19 7.16 13.41
C ASN A 156 30.83 7.07 12.69
N LEU A 157 30.82 6.74 11.39
CA LEU A 157 29.59 6.48 10.65
C LEU A 157 28.79 5.31 11.23
N HIS A 158 29.45 4.24 11.65
CA HIS A 158 28.80 3.11 12.32
C HIS A 158 28.06 3.56 13.58
N ALA A 159 28.72 4.35 14.44
CA ALA A 159 28.13 4.85 15.68
C ALA A 159 26.94 5.80 15.40
N GLU A 160 27.05 6.67 14.40
CA GLU A 160 25.98 7.57 13.99
C GLU A 160 24.77 6.82 13.42
N ALA A 161 25.02 5.87 12.51
CA ALA A 161 23.98 5.05 11.89
C ALA A 161 23.24 4.20 12.93
N THR A 162 23.96 3.62 13.89
CA THR A 162 23.36 2.83 14.97
C THR A 162 22.44 3.70 15.85
N LYS A 163 22.88 4.92 16.21
CA LYS A 163 22.04 5.87 16.97
C LYS A 163 20.77 6.24 16.20
N ARG A 164 20.88 6.43 14.89
CA ARG A 164 19.75 6.74 14.00
C ARG A 164 18.70 5.62 14.01
N VAL A 165 19.13 4.38 13.79
CA VAL A 165 18.22 3.21 13.77
C VAL A 165 17.57 2.98 15.14
N ILE A 166 18.33 3.15 16.23
CA ILE A 166 17.76 3.06 17.59
C ILE A 166 16.74 4.20 17.84
N GLY A 167 17.05 5.41 17.41
CA GLY A 167 16.15 6.57 17.53
C GLY A 167 14.85 6.39 16.74
N LEU A 168 14.94 5.89 15.51
CA LEU A 168 13.78 5.55 14.68
C LEU A 168 12.88 4.51 15.36
N LYS A 169 13.47 3.46 15.96
CA LYS A 169 12.71 2.46 16.72
C LYS A 169 11.99 3.06 17.93
N ARG A 170 12.64 3.96 18.68
CA ARG A 170 12.01 4.64 19.83
C ARG A 170 10.84 5.52 19.40
N LYS A 171 11.01 6.30 18.34
CA LYS A 171 9.94 7.15 17.80
C LYS A 171 8.75 6.33 17.30
N ALA A 172 9.00 5.25 16.56
CA ALA A 172 7.95 4.32 16.14
C ALA A 172 7.19 3.71 17.33
N THR A 173 7.88 3.34 18.42
CA THR A 173 7.21 2.83 19.63
C THR A 173 6.41 3.90 20.37
N GLU A 174 6.86 5.16 20.35
CA GLU A 174 6.14 6.29 20.96
C GLU A 174 4.89 6.66 20.14
N ASP A 175 4.99 6.70 18.81
CA ASP A 175 3.86 6.96 17.90
C ASP A 175 2.80 5.84 17.98
N LEU A 176 3.24 4.58 18.13
CA LEU A 176 2.36 3.46 18.44
C LEU A 176 1.71 3.62 19.82
N SER A 177 2.45 4.03 20.85
CA SER A 177 1.87 4.28 22.18
C SER A 177 0.83 5.42 22.14
N HIS A 178 1.10 6.51 21.43
CA HIS A 178 0.19 7.65 21.28
C HIS A 178 -1.08 7.27 20.50
N THR A 179 -0.96 6.45 19.45
CA THR A 179 -2.13 5.93 18.72
C THR A 179 -2.93 4.93 19.55
N TYR A 180 -2.29 4.07 20.34
CA TYR A 180 -2.98 3.18 21.30
C TYR A 180 -3.69 3.96 22.42
N HIS A 181 -3.07 5.01 22.97
CA HIS A 181 -3.70 5.86 23.99
C HIS A 181 -4.85 6.70 23.41
N ALA A 182 -4.71 7.21 22.17
CA ALA A 182 -5.80 7.90 21.47
C ALA A 182 -6.99 6.96 21.21
N ARG A 183 -6.72 5.72 20.76
CA ARG A 183 -7.75 4.71 20.53
C ARG A 183 -8.45 4.27 21.83
N LYS A 184 -7.71 4.22 22.95
CA LYS A 184 -8.28 3.94 24.27
C LYS A 184 -9.12 5.12 24.81
N MET A 185 -8.74 6.37 24.52
CA MET A 185 -9.58 7.52 24.86
C MET A 185 -10.86 7.62 24.02
N VAL A 186 -10.82 7.27 22.72
CA VAL A 186 -12.04 7.25 21.89
C VAL A 186 -13.02 6.15 22.33
N VAL A 187 -12.52 5.00 22.79
CA VAL A 187 -13.39 3.92 23.33
C VAL A 187 -13.99 4.29 24.69
N CYS A 188 -13.42 5.24 25.43
CA CYS A 188 -13.95 5.69 26.72
C CYS A 188 -14.92 6.90 26.61
N THR A 189 -15.11 7.49 25.43
CA THR A 189 -15.99 8.67 25.25
C THR A 189 -17.35 8.38 24.62
N ASP A 190 -17.57 7.17 24.07
CA ASP A 190 -18.89 6.74 23.60
C ASP A 190 -19.54 5.86 24.68
N GLY A 191 -20.50 6.46 25.37
CA GLY A 191 -21.00 6.04 26.67
C GLY A 191 -21.77 4.73 26.72
N ASN A 192 -21.86 4.19 27.93
CA ASN A 192 -23.16 3.98 28.55
C ASN A 192 -23.00 3.81 30.07
N GLU A 193 -23.33 4.87 30.81
CA GLU A 193 -24.10 4.70 32.03
C GLU A 193 -25.48 4.16 31.65
N LEU A 194 -25.99 3.25 32.51
CA LEU A 194 -27.39 3.00 32.90
C LEU A 194 -27.77 1.50 32.82
N PRO A 195 -28.48 0.94 33.81
CA PRO A 195 -28.59 1.25 35.25
C PRO A 195 -27.78 0.30 36.14
#